data_AF-A0A9P4I8D3-F1
#
_entry.id   AF-A0A9P4I8D3-F1
#
_cell.length_a   1.000
_cell.length_b   1.000
_cell.length_c   1.000
_cell.angle_alpha   90.00
_cell.angle_beta   90.00
_cell.angle_gamma   90.00
#
_symmetry.space_group_name_H-M   'P 1'
#
loop_
_entity.id
_entity.type
_entity.pdbx_description
1 polymer ?
#
loop_
_entity_poly.entity_id
_entity_poly.type
_entity_poly.pdbx_seq_one_letter_code
_entity_poly.pdbx_strand_id
1 'polypeptide(L)'
;LAAFCVLLLGSAYLGLSTTKVPSYKQSDKVLHFVTFFLLSLCFYWILETNRRRNLQLTLFVCSVVLGIGSEIVQGLLPNGRDFDPYDILANVTGSLAAVGLSSLYHKRMLERKRQAKQYTAVPGEEGEIDVELGEGVGPQETGVTHDAPARSLEDEVDNWDENAEDWE
;
A
#
# COMPACT_ATOMS: atom_id res chain seq x y z
N LEU A 1 9.02 -9.46 -12.37
CA LEU A 1 10.10 -8.51 -12.74
C LEU A 1 10.23 -8.33 -14.25
N ALA A 2 10.52 -9.38 -15.03
CA ALA A 2 10.72 -9.26 -16.49
C ALA A 2 9.56 -8.54 -17.22
N ALA A 3 8.31 -8.92 -16.95
CA ALA A 3 7.14 -8.27 -17.55
C ALA A 3 7.08 -6.76 -17.23
N PHE A 4 7.40 -6.36 -16.00
CA PHE A 4 7.45 -4.94 -15.62
C PHE A 4 8.55 -4.21 -16.38
N CYS A 5 9.75 -4.79 -16.51
CA CYS A 5 10.83 -4.20 -17.29
C CYS A 5 10.45 -4.04 -18.77
N VAL A 6 9.80 -5.05 -19.36
CA VAL A 6 9.32 -4.99 -20.76
C VAL A 6 8.27 -3.89 -20.92
N LEU A 7 7.30 -3.79 -20.01
CA LEU A 7 6.29 -2.74 -20.04
C LEU A 7 6.91 -1.35 -19.88
N LEU A 8 7.88 -1.20 -18.97
CA LEU A 8 8.55 0.08 -18.69
C LEU A 8 9.39 0.54 -19.88
N LEU A 9 10.17 -0.36 -20.48
CA LEU A 9 10.97 -0.06 -21.66
C LEU A 9 10.07 0.20 -22.87
N GLY A 10 9.00 -0.57 -23.03
CA GLY A 10 8.00 -0.35 -24.08
C GLY A 10 7.30 1.00 -23.96
N SER A 11 6.89 1.39 -22.75
CA SER A 11 6.25 2.68 -22.50
C SER A 11 7.21 3.84 -22.74
N ALA A 12 8.47 3.72 -22.30
CA ALA A 12 9.50 4.73 -22.55
C ALA A 12 9.79 4.87 -24.05
N TYR A 13 9.91 3.75 -24.77
CA TYR A 13 10.10 3.76 -26.23
C TYR A 13 8.94 4.47 -26.93
N LEU A 14 7.69 4.10 -26.61
CA LEU A 14 6.51 4.72 -27.23
C LEU A 14 6.41 6.21 -26.90
N GLY A 15 6.61 6.59 -25.64
CA GLY A 15 6.48 7.98 -25.17
C GLY A 15 7.58 8.92 -25.66
N LEU A 16 8.78 8.40 -25.95
CA LEU A 16 9.91 9.17 -26.46
C LEU A 16 10.07 9.10 -27.98
N SER A 17 9.43 8.13 -28.64
CA SER A 17 9.48 8.02 -30.09
C SER A 17 8.80 9.21 -30.77
N THR A 18 9.43 9.76 -31.81
CA THR A 18 8.86 10.86 -32.62
C THR A 18 7.86 10.35 -33.67
N THR A 19 7.68 9.03 -33.75
CA THR A 19 6.71 8.39 -34.64
C THR A 19 5.31 8.87 -34.28
N LYS A 20 4.74 9.70 -35.17
CA LYS A 20 3.31 10.04 -35.15
C LYS A 20 2.53 8.78 -35.48
N VAL A 21 2.35 7.90 -34.50
CA VAL A 21 1.35 6.83 -34.60
C VAL A 21 0.04 7.55 -34.92
N PRO A 22 -0.69 7.16 -35.98
CA PRO A 22 -1.96 7.80 -36.33
C PRO A 22 -2.99 7.43 -35.26
N SER A 23 -2.89 8.08 -34.11
CA SER A 23 -3.69 7.84 -32.92
C SER A 23 -4.66 9.00 -32.78
N TYR A 24 -5.95 8.69 -32.81
CA TYR A 24 -6.99 9.62 -32.40
C TYR A 24 -6.66 10.15 -30.99
N LYS A 25 -6.81 11.46 -30.74
CA LYS A 25 -6.48 12.09 -29.44
C LYS A 25 -7.06 11.38 -28.20
N GLN A 26 -8.19 10.69 -28.34
CA GLN A 26 -8.80 9.90 -27.26
C GLN A 26 -8.09 8.55 -27.03
N SER A 27 -7.57 7.94 -28.10
CA SER A 27 -6.81 6.69 -28.03
C SER A 27 -5.50 6.87 -27.26
N ASP A 28 -4.91 8.07 -27.30
CA ASP A 28 -3.71 8.42 -26.56
C ASP A 28 -3.95 8.37 -25.03
N LYS A 29 -5.04 8.96 -24.55
CA LYS A 29 -5.41 8.94 -23.13
C LYS A 29 -5.73 7.54 -22.61
N VAL A 30 -6.41 6.73 -23.43
CA VAL A 30 -6.67 5.32 -23.09
C VAL A 30 -5.38 4.54 -23.04
N LEU A 31 -4.43 4.81 -23.95
CA LEU A 31 -3.11 4.18 -23.92
C LEU A 31 -2.38 4.53 -22.62
N HIS A 32 -2.36 5.80 -22.23
CA HIS A 32 -1.81 6.25 -20.94
C HIS A 32 -2.43 5.50 -19.76
N PHE A 33 -3.76 5.47 -19.68
CA PHE A 33 -4.49 4.74 -18.64
C PHE A 33 -4.10 3.26 -18.59
N VAL A 34 -4.16 2.54 -19.72
CA VAL A 34 -3.88 1.09 -19.78
C VAL A 34 -2.42 0.81 -19.43
N THR A 35 -1.49 1.63 -19.93
CA THR A 35 -0.05 1.45 -19.70
C THR A 35 0.27 1.59 -18.21
N PHE A 36 -0.23 2.65 -17.57
CA PHE A 36 -0.03 2.86 -16.14
C PHE A 36 -0.80 1.89 -15.26
N PHE A 37 -1.97 1.43 -15.70
CA PHE A 37 -2.67 0.32 -15.06
C PHE A 37 -1.82 -0.94 -15.03
N LEU A 38 -1.30 -1.39 -16.18
CA LEU A 38 -0.48 -2.60 -16.27
C LEU A 38 0.85 -2.46 -15.53
N LEU A 39 1.52 -1.32 -15.63
CA LEU A 39 2.76 -1.04 -14.88
C LEU A 39 2.52 -1.13 -13.37
N SER A 40 1.47 -0.46 -12.88
CA SER A 40 1.16 -0.45 -11.44
C SER A 40 0.70 -1.82 -10.94
N LEU A 41 -0.06 -2.55 -11.75
CA LEU A 41 -0.46 -3.91 -11.46
C LEU A 41 0.79 -4.80 -11.34
N CYS A 42 1.64 -4.84 -12.37
CA CYS A 42 2.87 -5.64 -12.33
C CYS A 42 3.77 -5.24 -11.16
N PHE A 43 3.96 -3.95 -10.90
CA PHE A 43 4.81 -3.47 -9.81
C PHE A 43 4.29 -3.91 -8.44
N TYR A 44 2.98 -3.75 -8.18
CA TYR A 44 2.35 -4.16 -6.93
C TYR A 44 2.57 -5.65 -6.63
N TRP A 45 2.53 -6.51 -7.65
CA TRP A 45 2.68 -7.95 -7.48
C TRP A 45 4.14 -8.44 -7.50
N ILE A 46 5.11 -7.58 -7.79
CA ILE A 46 6.55 -7.92 -7.75
C ILE A 46 7.14 -7.75 -6.35
N LEU A 47 6.65 -6.78 -5.58
CA LEU A 47 7.22 -6.47 -4.28
C LEU A 47 6.62 -7.36 -3.18
N GLU A 48 7.44 -8.28 -2.66
CA GLU A 48 7.12 -9.07 -1.48
C GLU A 48 7.41 -8.28 -0.21
N THR A 49 6.44 -7.47 0.21
CA THR A 49 6.58 -6.61 1.39
C THR A 49 5.25 -6.46 2.12
N ASN A 50 5.30 -5.93 3.35
CA ASN A 50 4.12 -5.51 4.11
C ASN A 50 3.15 -4.71 3.24
N ARG A 51 1.86 -5.06 3.31
CA ARG A 51 0.79 -4.51 2.46
C ARG A 51 0.78 -2.99 2.42
N ARG A 52 0.89 -2.33 3.58
CA ARG A 52 0.90 -0.85 3.68
C ARG A 52 2.08 -0.26 2.91
N ARG A 53 3.27 -0.84 3.08
CA ARG A 53 4.49 -0.42 2.37
C ARG A 53 4.38 -0.68 0.87
N ASN A 54 3.83 -1.82 0.46
CA ASN A 54 3.61 -2.14 -0.96
C ASN A 54 2.67 -1.13 -1.65
N LEU A 55 1.56 -0.78 -0.98
CA LEU A 55 0.61 0.22 -1.45
C LEU A 55 1.28 1.60 -1.60
N GLN A 56 2.00 2.05 -0.56
CA GLN A 56 2.69 3.34 -0.57
C GLN A 56 3.75 3.40 -1.66
N LEU A 57 4.57 2.35 -1.80
CA LEU A 57 5.61 2.28 -2.83
C LEU A 57 5.02 2.26 -4.23
N THR A 58 3.99 1.43 -4.47
CA THR A 58 3.33 1.39 -5.78
C THR A 58 2.73 2.74 -6.16
N LEU A 59 2.01 3.39 -5.24
CA LEU A 59 1.41 4.70 -5.50
C LEU A 59 2.47 5.78 -5.73
N PHE A 60 3.52 5.80 -4.90
CA PHE A 60 4.60 6.78 -5.06
C PHE A 60 5.36 6.57 -6.37
N VAL A 61 5.82 5.35 -6.65
CA VAL A 61 6.62 5.06 -7.84
C VAL A 61 5.77 5.17 -9.11
N CYS A 62 4.60 4.52 -9.16
CA CYS A 62 3.84 4.44 -10.41
C CYS A 62 3.01 5.70 -10.68
N SER A 63 2.42 6.34 -9.66
CA SER A 63 1.57 7.53 -9.88
C SER A 63 2.36 8.83 -9.83
N VAL A 64 3.32 8.98 -8.91
CA VAL A 64 4.09 10.22 -8.78
C VAL A 64 5.31 10.19 -9.69
N VAL A 65 6.25 9.26 -9.44
CA VAL A 65 7.53 9.25 -10.17
C VAL A 65 7.32 8.95 -11.65
N LEU A 66 6.60 7.88 -11.97
CA LEU A 66 6.33 7.53 -13.37
C LEU A 66 5.18 8.36 -13.94
N GLY A 67 4.03 8.47 -13.25
CA GLY A 67 2.82 9.06 -13.82
C GLY A 67 2.89 10.56 -14.06
N ILE A 68 3.46 11.31 -13.12
CA ILE A 68 3.69 12.75 -13.28
C ILE A 68 5.05 12.99 -13.95
N GLY A 69 6.09 12.25 -13.53
CA GLY A 69 7.44 12.44 -14.06
C GLY A 69 7.56 12.15 -15.55
N SER A 70 6.82 11.17 -16.11
CA SER A 70 6.85 10.91 -17.56
C SER A 70 6.37 12.11 -18.36
N GLU A 71 5.30 12.78 -17.90
CA GLU A 71 4.73 13.94 -18.57
C GLU A 71 5.68 15.13 -18.54
N ILE A 72 6.31 15.38 -17.38
CA ILE A 72 7.33 16.42 -17.24
C ILE A 72 8.51 16.14 -18.17
N VAL A 73 9.00 14.91 -18.21
CA VAL A 73 10.11 14.53 -19.09
C VAL A 73 9.73 14.68 -20.56
N GLN A 74 8.52 14.28 -20.95
CA GLN A 74 8.04 14.44 -22.32
C GLN A 74 7.93 15.92 -22.72
N GLY A 75 7.38 16.78 -21.87
CA GLY A 75 7.25 18.22 -22.14
C GLY A 75 8.58 18.99 -22.12
N LEU A 76 9.62 18.46 -21.47
CA LEU A 76 10.97 19.06 -21.46
C LEU A 76 11.82 18.61 -22.64
N LEU A 77 11.53 17.45 -23.24
CA LEU A 77 12.31 16.91 -24.35
C LEU A 77 11.80 17.45 -25.70
N PRO A 78 12.69 17.80 -26.64
CA PRO A 78 12.30 18.23 -27.98
C PRO A 78 11.92 17.02 -28.85
N ASN A 79 10.94 16.22 -28.41
CA ASN A 79 10.45 15.03 -29.09
C ASN A 79 9.15 15.29 -29.90
N GLY A 80 8.61 16.51 -29.81
CA GLY A 80 7.38 16.91 -30.49
C GLY A 80 6.09 16.56 -29.74
N ARG A 81 6.18 16.23 -28.44
CA ARG A 81 5.03 16.07 -27.54
C ARG A 81 4.94 17.26 -26.58
N ASP A 82 3.74 17.81 -26.47
CA ASP A 82 3.43 18.87 -25.52
C ASP A 82 2.97 18.29 -24.19
N PHE A 83 3.21 19.03 -23.11
CA PHE A 83 2.71 18.70 -21.77
C PHE A 83 1.16 18.75 -21.74
N ASP A 84 0.50 17.65 -21.37
CA ASP A 84 -0.95 17.55 -21.19
C ASP A 84 -1.33 17.07 -19.75
N PRO A 85 -1.96 17.92 -18.92
CA PRO A 85 -2.48 17.53 -17.61
C PRO A 85 -3.47 16.35 -17.65
N TYR A 86 -4.18 16.15 -18.77
CA TYR A 86 -5.11 15.03 -18.91
C TYR A 86 -4.38 13.69 -19.07
N ASP A 87 -3.15 13.68 -19.55
CA ASP A 87 -2.33 12.46 -19.62
C ASP A 87 -1.86 12.06 -18.21
N ILE A 88 -1.49 13.03 -17.36
CA ILE A 88 -1.25 12.80 -15.93
C ILE A 88 -2.50 12.21 -15.26
N LEU A 89 -3.69 12.77 -15.55
CA LEU A 89 -4.94 12.25 -15.00
C LEU A 89 -5.17 10.79 -15.43
N ALA A 90 -4.94 10.46 -16.70
CA ALA A 90 -5.05 9.10 -17.21
C ALA A 90 -4.04 8.16 -16.53
N ASN A 91 -2.79 8.58 -16.36
CA ASN A 91 -1.74 7.81 -15.70
C ASN A 91 -2.12 7.51 -14.23
N VAL A 92 -2.49 8.55 -13.47
CA VAL A 92 -2.85 8.43 -12.06
C VAL A 92 -4.10 7.57 -11.88
N THR A 93 -5.15 7.78 -12.69
CA THR A 93 -6.38 6.97 -12.61
C THR A 93 -6.13 5.50 -12.96
N GLY A 94 -5.28 5.22 -13.94
CA GLY A 94 -4.83 3.85 -14.27
C GLY A 94 -4.12 3.18 -13.09
N SER A 95 -3.17 3.87 -12.47
CA SER A 95 -2.48 3.38 -11.27
C SER A 95 -3.41 3.10 -10.10
N LEU A 96 -4.33 4.03 -9.81
CA LEU A 96 -5.30 3.88 -8.73
C LEU A 96 -6.24 2.70 -8.98
N ALA A 97 -6.70 2.51 -10.22
CA ALA A 97 -7.54 1.37 -10.60
C ALA A 97 -6.81 0.03 -10.38
N ALA A 98 -5.53 -0.06 -10.77
CA ALA A 98 -4.72 -1.27 -10.57
C ALA A 98 -4.51 -1.59 -9.08
N VAL A 99 -4.20 -0.58 -8.27
CA VAL A 99 -4.02 -0.74 -6.82
C VAL A 99 -5.35 -1.11 -6.14
N GLY A 100 -6.45 -0.47 -6.55
CA GLY A 100 -7.79 -0.78 -6.08
C GLY A 100 -8.17 -2.23 -6.36
N LEU A 101 -8.00 -2.68 -7.60
CA LEU A 101 -8.25 -4.07 -8.00
C LEU A 101 -7.39 -5.05 -7.19
N SER A 102 -6.09 -4.77 -7.04
CA SER A 102 -5.16 -5.62 -6.29
C SER A 102 -5.52 -5.70 -4.80
N SER A 103 -6.00 -4.58 -4.24
CA SER A 103 -6.46 -4.50 -2.86
C SER A 103 -7.75 -5.27 -2.63
N LEU A 104 -8.70 -5.17 -3.55
CA LEU A 104 -9.96 -5.94 -3.51
C LEU A 104 -9.68 -7.44 -3.64
N TYR A 105 -8.79 -7.84 -4.56
CA TYR A 105 -8.38 -9.23 -4.71
C TYR A 105 -7.77 -9.78 -3.41
N HIS A 106 -6.85 -9.04 -2.78
CA HIS A 106 -6.27 -9.45 -1.49
C HIS A 106 -7.33 -9.62 -0.40
N LYS A 107 -8.27 -8.68 -0.28
CA LYS A 107 -9.36 -8.79 0.71
C LYS A 107 -10.19 -10.06 0.48
N ARG A 108 -10.65 -10.28 -0.76
CA ARG A 108 -11.45 -11.45 -1.13
C ARG A 108 -10.70 -12.76 -0.92
N MET A 109 -9.40 -12.78 -1.18
CA MET A 109 -8.57 -13.96 -0.94
C MET A 109 -8.45 -14.27 0.55
N LEU A 110 -8.28 -13.25 1.40
CA LEU A 110 -8.22 -13.43 2.86
C LEU A 110 -9.56 -13.91 3.42
N GLU A 111 -10.68 -13.35 2.97
CA GLU A 111 -12.03 -13.79 3.35
C GLU A 111 -12.25 -15.28 3.04
N ARG A 112 -11.83 -15.75 1.86
CA ARG A 112 -11.91 -17.17 1.47
C ARG A 112 -11.05 -18.07 2.36
N LYS A 113 -9.83 -17.64 2.70
CA LYS A 113 -8.94 -18.40 3.60
C LYS A 113 -9.52 -18.49 5.02
N ARG A 114 -10.09 -17.40 5.54
CA ARG A 114 -10.76 -17.37 6.85
C ARG A 114 -11.95 -18.34 6.89
N GLN A 115 -12.81 -18.30 5.87
CA GLN A 115 -13.94 -19.22 5.75
C GLN A 115 -13.49 -20.68 5.67
N ALA A 116 -12.48 -21.00 4.85
CA ALA A 116 -11.96 -22.37 4.74
C ALA A 116 -11.43 -22.91 6.08
N LYS A 117 -10.66 -22.11 6.84
CA LYS A 117 -10.18 -22.50 8.17
C LYS A 117 -11.34 -22.70 9.17
N GLN A 118 -12.35 -21.82 9.15
CA GLN A 118 -13.51 -21.92 10.03
C GLN A 118 -14.34 -23.19 9.80
N TYR A 119 -14.46 -23.66 8.55
CA TYR A 119 -15.13 -24.92 8.24
C TYR A 119 -14.30 -26.17 8.57
N THR A 120 -12.96 -26.06 8.62
CA THR A 120 -12.05 -27.15 8.99
C THR A 120 -11.78 -27.22 10.50
N ALA A 121 -12.20 -26.23 11.28
CA ALA A 121 -12.13 -26.28 12.74
C ALA A 121 -12.99 -27.43 13.27
N VAL A 122 -12.34 -28.55 13.58
CA VAL A 122 -12.93 -29.65 14.35
C VAL A 122 -13.31 -29.07 15.72
N PRO A 123 -14.51 -29.35 16.27
CA PRO A 123 -14.91 -28.82 17.57
C PRO A 123 -13.98 -29.37 18.65
N GLY A 124 -13.04 -28.57 19.15
CA GLY A 124 -12.08 -28.98 20.18
C GLY A 124 -10.80 -28.16 20.30
N GLU A 125 -10.45 -27.33 19.32
CA GLU A 125 -9.24 -26.48 19.37
C GLU A 125 -9.65 -25.01 19.54
N GLU A 126 -9.80 -24.59 20.80
CA GLU A 126 -10.15 -23.23 21.14
C GLU A 126 -8.93 -22.31 21.03
N GLY A 127 -8.99 -21.36 20.10
CA GLY A 127 -8.50 -20.01 20.34
C GLY A 127 -6.99 -19.78 20.24
N GLU A 128 -6.36 -20.09 19.11
CA GLU A 128 -5.12 -19.39 18.76
C GLU A 128 -5.47 -18.06 18.06
N ILE A 129 -5.32 -16.96 18.79
CA ILE A 129 -5.33 -15.60 18.22
C ILE A 129 -4.12 -15.51 17.28
N ASP A 130 -4.40 -15.35 15.98
CA ASP A 130 -3.43 -15.48 14.88
C ASP A 130 -2.47 -14.26 14.80
N VAL A 131 -1.41 -14.29 15.62
CA VAL A 131 -0.33 -13.28 15.65
C VAL A 131 0.48 -13.26 14.34
N GLU A 132 0.43 -14.32 13.54
CA GLU A 132 1.27 -14.51 12.35
C GLU A 132 0.80 -13.69 11.14
N LEU A 133 -0.46 -13.23 11.14
CA LEU A 133 -1.07 -12.46 10.05
C LEU A 133 -0.98 -10.93 10.22
N GLY A 134 -0.27 -10.44 11.24
CA GLY A 134 -0.09 -9.00 11.49
C GLY A 134 -1.38 -8.28 11.90
N GLU A 135 -2.41 -9.02 12.28
CA GLU A 135 -3.65 -8.51 12.86
C GLU A 135 -3.50 -8.61 14.39
N GLY A 136 -3.00 -7.54 14.99
CA GLY A 136 -2.64 -7.50 16.41
C GLY A 136 -1.80 -6.28 16.80
N VAL A 137 -1.17 -5.61 15.83
CA VAL A 137 -0.55 -4.29 16.09
C VAL A 137 -1.64 -3.21 16.00
N GLY A 138 -2.50 -3.17 17.02
CA GLY A 138 -3.15 -1.92 17.42
C GLY A 138 -2.09 -0.88 17.82
N PRO A 139 -2.48 0.36 18.16
CA PRO A 139 -1.55 1.28 18.83
C PRO A 139 -0.90 0.50 19.97
N GLN A 140 0.43 0.46 19.99
CA GLN A 140 1.17 -0.20 21.05
C GLN A 140 0.75 0.47 22.37
N GLU A 141 -0.16 -0.15 23.09
CA GLU A 141 -0.52 0.25 24.43
C GLU A 141 0.72 0.02 25.26
N THR A 142 1.44 1.11 25.54
CA THR A 142 2.45 1.16 26.59
C THR A 142 1.69 1.14 27.92
N GLY A 143 1.07 0.00 28.20
CA GLY A 143 0.30 -0.26 29.41
C GLY A 143 1.21 -0.94 30.42
N VAL A 144 1.89 -0.15 31.24
CA VAL A 144 2.30 -0.62 32.57
C VAL A 144 1.01 -0.96 33.31
N THR A 145 0.72 -2.24 33.49
CA THR A 145 -0.39 -2.67 34.36
C THR A 145 0.11 -2.65 35.80
N HIS A 146 0.05 -1.49 36.45
CA HIS A 146 -0.19 -1.48 37.89
C HIS A 146 -1.67 -1.27 38.09
N ASP A 147 -2.32 -2.35 38.51
CA ASP A 147 -3.73 -2.39 38.89
C ASP A 147 -3.84 -1.72 40.28
N ALA A 148 -3.84 -0.39 40.30
CA ALA A 148 -4.11 0.38 41.51
C ALA A 148 -4.75 1.74 41.12
N PRO A 149 -5.79 2.20 41.83
CA PRO A 149 -6.39 3.49 41.56
C PRO A 149 -5.34 4.59 41.72
N ALA A 150 -5.21 5.45 40.70
CA ALA A 150 -4.24 6.53 40.64
C ALA A 150 -4.29 7.40 41.91
N ARG A 151 -3.38 7.14 42.84
CA ARG A 151 -2.97 8.10 43.86
C ARG A 151 -1.80 8.89 43.29
N SER A 152 -1.77 10.19 43.53
CA SER A 152 -0.62 10.98 43.12
C SER A 152 0.60 10.53 43.94
N LEU A 153 1.81 10.59 43.36
CA LEU A 153 3.05 10.24 44.07
C LEU A 153 3.26 11.11 45.33
N GLU A 154 2.62 12.27 45.38
CA GLU A 154 2.60 13.19 46.52
C GLU A 154 1.73 12.62 47.65
N ASP A 155 0.56 12.04 47.34
CA ASP A 155 -0.31 11.38 48.32
C ASP A 155 0.29 10.09 48.91
N GLU A 156 1.14 9.39 48.16
CA GLU A 156 1.80 8.15 48.61
C GLU A 156 2.95 8.42 49.59
N VAL A 157 3.68 9.53 49.40
CA VAL A 157 4.73 9.99 50.32
C VAL A 157 4.14 10.55 51.61
N ASP A 158 3.05 11.30 51.54
CA ASP A 158 2.42 11.89 52.73
C ASP A 158 1.74 10.87 53.65
N ASN A 159 1.39 9.70 53.11
CA ASN A 159 0.74 8.62 53.85
C ASN A 159 1.69 7.41 54.08
N TRP A 160 2.99 7.60 53.90
CA TRP A 160 4.02 6.60 54.15
C TRP A 160 4.20 6.41 55.67
N ASP A 161 3.76 5.27 56.19
CA ASP A 161 3.98 4.89 57.58
C ASP A 161 5.36 4.23 57.71
N GLU A 162 6.34 4.97 58.23
CA GLU A 162 7.72 4.47 58.45
C GLU A 162 7.79 3.26 59.40
N ASN A 163 6.69 2.94 60.11
CA ASN A 163 6.65 1.93 61.15
C ASN A 163 5.77 0.72 60.80
N ALA A 164 5.38 0.56 59.53
CA ALA A 164 4.69 -0.64 59.07
C ALA A 164 5.59 -1.88 59.27
N GLU A 165 5.18 -2.77 60.18
CA GLU A 165 5.86 -4.03 60.44
C GLU A 165 5.60 -5.01 59.29
N ASP A 166 6.53 -5.08 58.34
CA ASP A 166 6.53 -6.06 57.26
C ASP A 166 6.90 -7.47 57.78
N TRP A 167 5.95 -8.20 58.36
CA TRP A 167 6.13 -9.62 58.73
C TRP A 167 4.89 -10.48 58.45
N GLU A 168 4.83 -11.07 57.24
CA GLU A 168 4.77 -12.53 56.94
C GLU A 168 4.63 -12.78 55.43
#